data_AF-A0A8H5ETH2-F1
#
_entry.id   AF-A0A8H5ETH2-F1
#
_cell.length_a   1.000
_cell.length_b   1.000
_cell.length_c   1.000
_cell.angle_alpha   90.00
_cell.angle_beta   90.00
_cell.angle_gamma   90.00
#
_symmetry.space_group_name_H-M   'P 1'
#
loop_
_entity.id
_entity.type
_entity.pdbx_description
1 polymer ?
#
loop_
_entity_poly.entity_id
_entity_poly.type
_entity_poly.pdbx_seq_one_letter_code
_entity_poly.pdbx_strand_id
1 'polypeptide(L)'
;MFFRRKEIPWEVVDSRSVDPVSMYYDNDNEDFELVSVKDTKVRRKYVLEVKRDMVGRSELPKALVFARGQLLQEVNKNGYNILLNESWRVTLLRKAKLHRVEIEYSGRPALVLNEPLVQHPPFLAVLAS
;
A
#
# COMPACT_ATOMS: atom_id res chain seq x y z
N MET A 1 30.15 -0.39 -35.77
CA MET A 1 29.68 -1.24 -34.65
C MET A 1 28.94 -0.35 -33.66
N PHE A 2 27.63 -0.51 -33.51
CA PHE A 2 26.86 0.19 -32.49
C PHE A 2 27.01 -0.57 -31.17
N PHE A 3 27.78 -0.02 -30.23
CA PHE A 3 27.80 -0.53 -28.86
C PHE A 3 26.45 -0.23 -28.23
N ARG A 4 25.54 -1.22 -28.17
CA ARG A 4 24.39 -1.16 -27.28
C ARG A 4 24.92 -0.98 -25.86
N ARG A 5 24.76 0.21 -25.29
CA ARG A 5 25.01 0.47 -23.87
C ARG A 5 24.30 -0.63 -23.08
N LYS A 6 25.05 -1.44 -22.32
CA LYS A 6 24.46 -2.43 -21.41
C LYS A 6 23.59 -1.66 -20.44
N GLU A 7 22.29 -1.79 -20.58
CA GLU A 7 21.35 -1.16 -19.67
C GLU A 7 21.45 -1.87 -18.32
N ILE A 8 21.77 -1.12 -17.26
CA ILE A 8 21.84 -1.69 -15.91
C ILE A 8 20.40 -2.00 -15.48
N PRO A 9 20.06 -3.25 -15.11
CA PRO A 9 18.72 -3.58 -14.64
C PRO A 9 18.45 -2.95 -13.27
N TRP A 10 17.17 -2.86 -12.89
CA TRP A 10 16.81 -2.54 -11.51
C TRP A 10 17.09 -3.76 -10.63
N GLU A 11 17.82 -3.55 -9.54
CA GLU A 11 18.10 -4.56 -8.52
C GLU A 11 17.17 -4.36 -7.33
N VAL A 12 16.68 -5.46 -6.76
CA VAL A 12 15.89 -5.44 -5.52
C VAL A 12 16.86 -5.27 -4.35
N VAL A 13 16.71 -4.17 -3.61
CA VAL A 13 17.50 -3.86 -2.42
C VAL A 13 16.82 -4.40 -1.17
N ASP A 14 15.50 -4.22 -1.07
CA ASP A 14 14.69 -4.69 0.05
C ASP A 14 13.28 -5.03 -0.46
N SER A 15 12.62 -5.98 0.18
CA SER A 15 11.22 -6.31 -0.07
C SER A 15 10.55 -6.72 1.24
N ARG A 16 9.52 -5.96 1.62
CA ARG A 16 8.72 -6.22 2.82
C ARG A 16 7.26 -6.35 2.41
N SER A 17 6.56 -7.26 3.04
CA SER A 17 5.13 -7.45 2.79
C SER A 17 4.38 -7.85 4.05
N VAL A 18 3.09 -7.55 4.00
CA VAL A 18 2.10 -7.97 4.98
C VAL A 18 1.02 -8.74 4.24
N ASP A 19 0.78 -9.96 4.71
CA ASP A 19 -0.31 -10.79 4.21
C ASP A 19 -1.67 -10.17 4.58
N PRO A 20 -2.75 -10.52 3.86
CA PRO A 20 -4.07 -9.96 4.12
C PRO A 20 -4.50 -10.15 5.58
N VAL A 21 -4.72 -9.02 6.26
CA VAL A 21 -5.21 -8.98 7.64
C VAL A 21 -6.56 -8.29 7.70
N SER A 22 -7.43 -8.74 8.62
CA SER A 22 -8.67 -8.03 8.95
C SER A 22 -8.33 -6.74 9.70
N MET A 23 -8.96 -5.64 9.29
CA MET A 23 -8.78 -4.32 9.89
C MET A 23 -9.75 -4.04 11.03
N TYR A 24 -10.86 -4.79 11.07
CA TYR A 24 -11.97 -4.60 12.01
C TYR A 24 -12.24 -5.96 12.65
N TYR A 25 -12.17 -6.03 13.98
CA TYR A 25 -12.48 -7.24 14.75
C TYR A 25 -13.72 -6.99 15.61
N ASP A 26 -14.58 -8.00 15.75
CA ASP A 26 -15.89 -7.90 16.44
C ASP A 26 -15.82 -7.40 17.90
N ASN A 27 -14.62 -7.30 18.48
CA ASN A 27 -14.39 -6.87 19.87
C ASN A 27 -13.94 -5.40 20.00
N ASP A 28 -13.76 -4.67 18.89
CA ASP A 28 -13.12 -3.33 18.90
C ASP A 28 -14.10 -2.15 19.08
N ASN A 29 -15.36 -2.41 19.51
CA ASN A 29 -16.42 -1.39 19.68
C ASN A 29 -16.60 -0.50 18.43
N GLU A 30 -16.45 -1.08 17.25
CA GLU A 30 -16.62 -0.37 16.00
C GLU A 30 -18.10 -0.46 15.61
N ASP A 31 -18.86 0.58 15.99
CA ASP A 31 -20.31 0.69 15.77
C ASP A 31 -20.67 0.99 14.29
N PHE A 32 -20.01 0.32 13.34
CA PHE A 32 -20.35 0.41 11.93
C PHE A 32 -21.27 -0.72 11.49
N GLU A 33 -22.21 -0.40 10.61
CA GLU A 33 -23.13 -1.39 10.04
C GLU A 33 -22.66 -1.78 8.64
N LEU A 34 -22.39 -3.07 8.43
CA LEU A 34 -21.95 -3.58 7.14
C LEU A 34 -23.12 -3.68 6.15
N VAL A 35 -23.12 -2.83 5.12
CA VAL A 35 -24.17 -2.79 4.10
C VAL A 35 -23.86 -3.74 2.94
N SER A 36 -22.64 -3.67 2.43
CA SER A 36 -22.22 -4.52 1.31
C SER A 36 -20.72 -4.73 1.29
N VAL A 37 -20.30 -5.87 0.73
CA VAL A 37 -18.90 -6.22 0.56
C VAL A 37 -18.67 -6.59 -0.89
N LYS A 38 -17.60 -6.09 -1.48
CA LYS A 38 -17.20 -6.52 -2.81
C LYS A 38 -16.66 -7.95 -2.75
N ASP A 39 -17.11 -8.80 -3.67
CA ASP A 39 -16.66 -10.19 -3.75
C ASP A 39 -15.17 -10.33 -4.05
N THR A 40 -14.62 -9.36 -4.79
CA THR A 40 -13.23 -9.37 -5.23
C THR A 40 -12.40 -8.32 -4.51
N LYS A 41 -11.14 -8.66 -4.23
CA LYS A 41 -10.14 -7.71 -3.74
C LYS A 41 -9.73 -6.76 -4.86
N VAL A 42 -9.43 -5.52 -4.52
CA VAL A 42 -8.80 -4.55 -5.42
C VAL A 42 -7.32 -4.51 -5.10
N ARG A 43 -6.47 -4.43 -6.14
CA ARG A 43 -5.01 -4.33 -6.03
C ARG A 43 -4.51 -3.22 -6.94
N ARG A 44 -3.60 -2.39 -6.43
CA ARG A 44 -2.96 -1.32 -7.20
C ARG A 44 -1.47 -1.27 -6.91
N LYS A 45 -0.72 -0.91 -7.95
CA LYS A 45 0.73 -0.73 -7.90
C LYS A 45 1.06 0.73 -8.11
N TYR A 46 1.81 1.30 -7.17
CA TYR A 46 2.30 2.66 -7.19
C TYR A 46 3.82 2.61 -7.30
N VAL A 47 4.38 3.45 -8.16
CA VAL A 47 5.82 3.52 -8.39
C VAL A 47 6.27 4.94 -8.11
N LEU A 48 7.19 5.08 -7.15
CA LEU A 48 7.71 6.36 -6.70
C LEU A 48 9.22 6.38 -6.91
N GLU A 49 9.70 7.37 -7.65
CA GLU A 49 11.14 7.63 -7.73
C GLU A 49 11.58 8.39 -6.48
N VAL A 50 12.65 7.93 -5.85
CA VAL A 50 13.17 8.51 -4.61
C VAL A 50 14.65 8.83 -4.74
N LYS A 51 15.03 10.00 -4.21
CA LYS A 51 16.44 10.36 -4.06
C LYS A 51 17.07 9.45 -3.01
N ARG A 52 18.31 9.03 -3.23
CA ARG A 52 19.05 8.10 -2.35
C ARG A 52 19.01 8.55 -0.89
N ASP A 53 19.15 9.84 -0.67
CA ASP A 53 19.23 10.51 0.64
C ASP A 53 17.87 10.53 1.37
N MET A 54 16.78 10.31 0.63
CA MET A 54 15.41 10.26 1.13
C MET A 54 14.89 8.83 1.28
N VAL A 55 15.66 7.81 0.89
CA VAL A 55 15.36 6.39 1.20
C VAL A 55 15.69 6.13 2.66
N GLY A 56 15.05 6.88 3.55
CA GLY A 56 15.10 6.73 5.00
C GLY A 56 13.83 6.08 5.51
N ARG A 57 13.90 5.59 6.75
CA ARG A 57 12.79 4.93 7.47
C ARG A 57 11.50 5.76 7.56
N SER A 58 11.56 7.09 7.37
CA SER A 58 10.40 7.98 7.45
C SER A 58 9.58 8.08 6.16
N GLU A 59 10.16 7.80 5.00
CA GLU A 59 9.48 8.03 3.71
C GLU A 59 8.69 6.81 3.22
N LEU A 60 9.14 5.59 3.53
CA LEU A 60 8.39 4.38 3.18
C LEU A 60 7.02 4.31 3.87
N PRO A 61 6.88 4.60 5.17
CA PRO A 61 5.57 4.67 5.82
C PRO A 61 4.64 5.69 5.19
N LYS A 62 5.14 6.90 4.88
CA LYS A 62 4.35 7.95 4.23
C LYS A 62 3.89 7.54 2.84
N ALA A 63 4.78 6.92 2.06
CA ALA A 63 4.46 6.41 0.74
C ALA A 63 3.39 5.30 0.80
N LEU A 64 3.43 4.45 1.84
CA LEU A 64 2.40 3.43 2.06
C LEU A 64 1.05 4.03 2.45
N VAL A 65 1.03 5.02 3.34
CA VAL A 65 -0.18 5.79 3.70
C VAL A 65 -0.78 6.46 2.46
N PHE A 66 0.07 7.05 1.62
CA PHE A 66 -0.36 7.63 0.34
C PHE A 66 -0.99 6.58 -0.58
N ALA A 67 -0.35 5.41 -0.75
CA ALA A 67 -0.88 4.32 -1.58
C ALA A 67 -2.24 3.82 -1.08
N ARG A 68 -2.41 3.67 0.24
CA ARG A 68 -3.71 3.33 0.85
C ARG A 68 -4.77 4.39 0.54
N GLY A 69 -4.43 5.67 0.71
CA GLY A 69 -5.34 6.79 0.42
C GLY A 69 -5.79 6.83 -1.04
N GLN A 70 -4.86 6.57 -1.98
CA GLN A 70 -5.19 6.47 -3.41
C GLN A 70 -6.14 5.30 -3.71
N LEU A 71 -5.90 4.12 -3.11
CA LEU A 71 -6.78 2.98 -3.27
C LEU A 71 -8.18 3.26 -2.68
N LEU A 72 -8.24 3.89 -1.51
CA LEU A 72 -9.50 4.29 -0.87
C LEU A 72 -10.31 5.26 -1.74
N GLN A 73 -9.65 6.28 -2.31
CA GLN A 73 -10.30 7.20 -3.26
C GLN A 73 -10.88 6.47 -4.48
N GLU A 74 -10.19 5.44 -4.98
CA GLU A 74 -10.67 4.64 -6.11
C GLU A 74 -11.90 3.80 -5.74
N VAL A 75 -11.88 3.13 -4.58
CA VAL A 75 -13.03 2.29 -4.17
C VAL A 75 -14.23 3.14 -3.76
N ASN A 76 -13.99 4.35 -3.24
CA ASN A 76 -15.02 5.33 -2.94
C ASN A 76 -15.79 5.77 -4.20
N LYS A 77 -15.09 5.99 -5.32
CA LYS A 77 -15.74 6.23 -6.62
C LYS A 77 -16.62 5.08 -7.09
N ASN A 78 -16.43 3.88 -6.55
CA ASN A 78 -17.23 2.69 -6.84
C ASN A 78 -18.27 2.37 -5.75
N GLY A 79 -18.53 3.31 -4.82
CA GLY A 79 -19.56 3.18 -3.78
C GLY A 79 -19.12 2.45 -2.50
N TYR A 80 -17.82 2.27 -2.27
CA TYR A 80 -17.29 1.61 -1.06
C TYR A 80 -16.43 2.60 -0.26
N ASN A 81 -16.64 2.71 1.04
CA ASN A 81 -15.94 3.70 1.88
C ASN A 81 -14.79 3.12 2.72
N ILE A 82 -14.69 1.80 2.86
CA ILE A 82 -13.63 1.15 3.65
C ILE A 82 -12.99 -0.05 2.95
N LEU A 83 -11.90 -0.57 3.53
CA LEU A 83 -11.27 -1.84 3.18
C LEU A 83 -11.28 -2.78 4.39
N LEU A 84 -12.00 -3.90 4.32
CA LEU A 84 -12.14 -4.85 5.45
C LEU A 84 -10.88 -5.68 5.69
N ASN A 85 -10.26 -6.11 4.60
CA ASN A 85 -8.97 -6.79 4.64
C ASN A 85 -7.98 -5.93 3.89
N GLU A 86 -6.78 -5.77 4.43
CA GLU A 86 -5.72 -5.01 3.79
C GLU A 86 -4.42 -5.82 3.75
N SER A 87 -3.65 -5.66 2.69
CA SER A 87 -2.34 -6.25 2.49
C SER A 87 -1.48 -5.32 1.66
N TRP A 88 -0.17 -5.42 1.81
CA TRP A 88 0.73 -4.61 1.03
C TRP A 88 2.07 -5.29 0.81
N ARG A 89 2.77 -4.87 -0.25
CA ARG A 89 4.17 -5.19 -0.52
C ARG A 89 4.89 -3.92 -0.93
N VAL A 90 6.00 -3.64 -0.27
CA VAL A 90 6.92 -2.56 -0.62
C VAL A 90 8.21 -3.17 -1.11
N THR A 91 8.63 -2.83 -2.32
CA THR A 91 9.89 -3.26 -2.92
C THR A 91 10.74 -2.04 -3.20
N LEU A 92 11.90 -1.97 -2.57
CA LEU A 92 12.91 -0.98 -2.85
C LEU A 92 13.82 -1.48 -3.98
N LEU A 93 13.90 -0.72 -5.05
CA LEU A 93 14.71 -0.98 -6.22
C LEU A 93 15.84 0.05 -6.34
N ARG A 94 17.00 -0.38 -6.84
CA ARG A 94 18.13 0.49 -7.16
C ARG A 94 18.63 0.24 -8.58
N LYS A 95 19.01 1.31 -9.27
CA LYS A 95 19.72 1.28 -10.55
C LYS A 95 20.83 2.32 -10.51
N ALA A 96 22.06 1.86 -10.31
CA ALA A 96 23.23 2.70 -10.06
C ALA A 96 23.03 3.68 -8.88
N LYS A 97 22.73 4.96 -9.14
CA LYS A 97 22.46 6.00 -8.14
C LYS A 97 20.95 6.29 -7.94
N LEU A 98 20.10 5.76 -8.82
CA LEU A 98 18.65 5.95 -8.78
C LEU A 98 18.03 4.93 -7.82
N HIS A 99 17.04 5.37 -7.06
CA HIS A 99 16.21 4.50 -6.23
C HIS A 99 14.75 4.67 -6.62
N ARG A 100 14.01 3.58 -6.48
CA ARG A 100 12.58 3.51 -6.78
C ARG A 100 11.91 2.65 -5.75
N VAL A 101 10.75 3.07 -5.28
CA VAL A 101 9.91 2.29 -4.39
C VAL A 101 8.68 1.86 -5.19
N GLU A 102 8.47 0.56 -5.25
CA GLU A 102 7.22 -0.02 -5.73
C GLU A 102 6.37 -0.39 -4.53
N ILE A 103 5.13 0.08 -4.52
CA ILE A 103 4.14 -0.24 -3.49
C ILE A 103 2.99 -0.94 -4.18
N GLU A 104 2.76 -2.18 -3.81
CA GLU A 104 1.55 -2.90 -4.17
C GLU A 104 0.64 -2.91 -2.96
N TYR A 105 -0.52 -2.25 -3.07
CA TYR A 105 -1.53 -2.21 -2.02
C TYR A 105 -2.77 -2.97 -2.48
N SER A 106 -3.36 -3.76 -1.58
CA SER A 106 -4.59 -4.47 -1.88
C SER A 106 -5.52 -4.50 -0.69
N GLY A 107 -6.81 -4.47 -0.96
CA GLY A 107 -7.81 -4.72 0.07
C GLY A 107 -9.15 -5.17 -0.47
N ARG A 108 -10.05 -5.57 0.43
CA ARG A 108 -11.43 -5.95 0.13
C ARG A 108 -12.38 -4.78 0.40
N PRO A 109 -12.92 -4.12 -0.63
CA PRO A 109 -13.82 -2.99 -0.43
C PRO A 109 -15.12 -3.38 0.26
N ALA A 110 -15.59 -2.52 1.14
CA ALA A 110 -16.92 -2.63 1.74
C ALA A 110 -17.56 -1.25 1.89
N LEU A 111 -18.89 -1.27 1.92
CA LEU A 111 -19.73 -0.13 2.24
C LEU A 111 -20.28 -0.36 3.63
N VAL A 112 -20.05 0.62 4.51
CA VAL A 112 -20.57 0.63 5.87
C VAL A 112 -21.34 1.91 6.15
N LEU A 113 -22.30 1.85 7.06
CA LEU A 113 -22.87 3.02 7.74
C LEU A 113 -22.06 3.30 9.00
N ASN A 114 -22.02 4.57 9.43
CA ASN A 114 -21.22 5.05 10.57
C ASN A 114 -19.73 4.71 10.38
N GLU A 115 -19.08 5.41 9.45
CA GLU A 115 -17.67 5.13 9.11
C GLU A 115 -16.77 5.07 10.35
N PRO A 116 -15.97 4.00 10.50
CA PRO A 116 -15.04 3.88 11.60
C PRO A 116 -13.94 4.94 11.49
N LEU A 117 -13.23 5.17 12.60
CA LEU A 117 -12.10 6.10 12.63
C LEU A 117 -11.07 5.74 11.55
N VAL A 118 -10.46 6.77 10.96
CA VAL A 118 -9.44 6.59 9.92
C VAL A 118 -8.29 5.75 10.46
N GLN A 119 -8.18 4.52 9.99
CA GLN A 119 -7.10 3.61 10.36
C GLN A 119 -5.83 3.84 9.51
N HIS A 120 -4.67 3.59 10.10
CA HIS A 120 -3.41 3.51 9.37
C HIS A 120 -3.29 2.17 8.63
N PRO A 121 -2.45 2.07 7.58
CA PRO A 121 -2.09 0.78 6.99
C PRO A 121 -1.65 -0.23 8.06
N PRO A 122 -2.04 -1.51 7.94
CA PRO A 122 -1.70 -2.50 8.95
C PRO A 122 -0.19 -2.69 9.05
N PHE A 123 0.30 -2.89 10.27
CA PHE A 123 1.72 -3.16 10.57
C PHE A 123 2.71 -2.15 9.96
N LEU A 124 2.34 -0.87 9.89
CA LEU A 124 3.20 0.21 9.38
C LEU A 124 4.61 0.23 10.01
N ALA A 125 4.72 -0.18 11.28
CA ALA A 125 5.97 -0.28 12.02
C ALA A 125 7.00 -1.25 11.40
N VAL A 126 6.56 -2.22 10.58
CA VAL A 126 7.45 -3.12 9.82
C VAL A 126 8.35 -2.36 8.84
N LEU A 127 7.94 -1.15 8.42
CA LEU A 127 8.76 -0.28 7.57
C LEU A 127 9.69 0.64 8.38
N ALA A 128 9.49 0.75 9.70
CA ALA A 128 10.28 1.60 10.58
C ALA A 128 11.51 0.90 11.19
N SER A 129 11.57 -0.45 11.14
CA SER A 129 12.71 -1.27 11.61
C SER A 129 13.88 -1.30 10.63
#